data_AF-A0AAN8YF79-F1
#
_entry.id   AF-A0AAN8YF79-F1
#
_cell.length_a   1.000
_cell.length_b   1.000
_cell.length_c   1.000
_cell.angle_alpha   90.00
_cell.angle_beta   90.00
_cell.angle_gamma   90.00
#
_symmetry.space_group_name_H-M   'P 1'
#
loop_
_entity.id
_entity.type
_entity.pdbx_description
1 polymer ?
#
loop_
_entity_poly.entity_id
_entity_poly.type
_entity_poly.pdbx_seq_one_letter_code
_entity_poly.pdbx_strand_id
1 'polypeptide(L)'
;MYGPLLYKLLRVLHILQITFNGFPPQVLQLVHLRYLALAVYEPECPELISRLWNLQTFILDTSQTVKLPETEWEMEHLKACVFG
;
A
#
# COMPACT_ATOMS: atom_id res chain seq x y z
N MET A 1 9.56 -8.14 27.09
CA MET A 1 9.43 -6.74 26.62
C MET A 1 9.47 -6.76 25.08
N TYR A 2 8.34 -6.97 24.41
CA TYR A 2 8.29 -6.99 22.94
C TYR A 2 8.17 -5.54 22.45
N GLY A 3 9.26 -5.01 21.89
CA GLY A 3 9.44 -3.58 21.61
C GLY A 3 8.67 -3.02 20.40
N PRO A 4 8.77 -1.70 20.17
CA PRO A 4 8.03 -0.89 19.17
C PRO A 4 8.39 -1.19 17.69
N LEU A 5 8.80 -2.42 17.37
CA LEU A 5 9.21 -2.84 16.03
C LEU A 5 8.40 -4.01 15.50
N LEU A 6 7.51 -4.61 16.30
CA LEU A 6 6.74 -5.80 15.90
C LEU A 6 5.88 -5.55 14.64
N TYR A 7 5.34 -4.34 14.52
CA TYR A 7 4.51 -3.96 13.38
C TYR A 7 5.31 -3.89 12.07
N LYS A 8 6.64 -3.71 12.10
CA LYS A 8 7.46 -3.69 10.88
C LYS A 8 7.51 -5.05 10.18
N LEU A 9 7.20 -6.13 10.89
CA LEU A 9 7.09 -7.49 10.35
C LEU A 9 5.71 -7.80 9.77
N LEU A 10 4.80 -6.83 9.74
CA LEU A 10 3.45 -7.03 9.22
C LEU A 10 3.50 -7.44 7.75
N ARG A 11 2.77 -8.52 7.43
CA ARG A 11 2.69 -9.06 6.07
C ARG A 11 1.37 -8.73 5.38
N VAL A 12 0.32 -8.47 6.14
CA VAL A 12 -1.03 -8.21 5.65
C VAL A 12 -1.56 -6.97 6.35
N LEU A 13 -1.91 -5.95 5.58
CA LEU A 13 -2.63 -4.78 6.03
C LEU A 13 -3.93 -4.67 5.22
N HIS A 14 -5.07 -4.79 5.89
CA HIS A 14 -6.39 -4.71 5.26
C HIS A 14 -7.23 -3.69 6.03
N ILE A 15 -7.45 -2.52 5.43
CA ILE A 15 -8.26 -1.44 5.99
C ILE A 15 -9.12 -0.84 4.89
N LEU A 16 -10.31 -1.43 4.67
CA LEU A 16 -11.30 -0.93 3.72
C LEU A 16 -12.52 -0.27 4.40
N GLN A 17 -12.63 -0.43 5.72
CA GLN A 17 -13.75 0.13 6.50
C GLN A 17 -13.56 1.60 6.88
N ILE A 18 -12.38 2.16 6.62
CA ILE A 18 -12.02 3.55 6.92
C ILE A 18 -11.39 4.13 5.67
N THR A 19 -11.96 5.24 5.18
CA THR A 19 -11.42 5.99 4.05
C THR A 19 -10.41 7.02 4.56
N PHE A 20 -9.17 6.91 4.14
CA PHE A 20 -8.14 7.91 4.39
C PHE A 20 -8.29 9.07 3.40
N ASN A 21 -7.97 10.30 3.80
CA ASN A 21 -7.97 11.42 2.85
C ASN A 21 -6.99 11.18 1.70
N GLY A 22 -5.84 10.57 1.95
CA GLY A 22 -4.87 10.17 0.94
C GLY A 22 -4.02 8.98 1.39
N PHE A 23 -3.04 8.58 0.60
CA PHE A 23 -2.21 7.41 0.91
C PHE A 23 -1.40 7.63 2.22
N PRO A 24 -1.55 6.76 3.25
CA PRO A 24 -0.84 6.92 4.51
C PRO A 24 0.66 6.58 4.36
N PRO A 25 1.59 7.55 4.49
CA PRO A 25 3.02 7.33 4.24
C PRO A 25 3.68 6.35 5.22
N GLN A 26 3.07 6.13 6.39
CA GLN A 26 3.56 5.17 7.39
C GLN A 26 3.55 3.73 6.85
N VAL A 27 2.64 3.40 5.93
CA VAL A 27 2.56 2.07 5.30
C VAL A 27 3.83 1.76 4.52
N LEU A 28 4.50 2.78 3.96
CA LEU A 28 5.76 2.63 3.21
C LEU A 28 6.94 2.15 4.06
N GLN A 29 6.79 2.14 5.39
CA GLN A 29 7.79 1.58 6.31
C GLN A 29 7.65 0.07 6.51
N LEU A 30 6.55 -0.52 6.05
CA LEU A 30 6.20 -1.93 6.25
C LEU A 30 6.75 -2.79 5.10
N VAL A 31 8.08 -2.82 4.94
CA VAL A 31 8.79 -3.47 3.80
C VAL A 31 8.55 -4.98 3.68
N HIS A 32 7.99 -5.61 4.71
CA HIS A 32 7.62 -7.03 4.72
C HIS A 32 6.17 -7.29 4.30
N LEU A 33 5.40 -6.25 3.95
CA LEU A 33 4.05 -6.40 3.43
C LEU A 33 4.05 -7.21 2.14
N ARG A 34 3.09 -8.13 2.08
CA ARG A 34 2.73 -8.92 0.90
C ARG A 34 1.33 -8.59 0.41
N TYR A 35 0.46 -8.09 1.30
CA TYR A 35 -0.89 -7.69 0.97
C TYR A 35 -1.20 -6.33 1.59
N LEU A 36 -1.66 -5.40 0.76
CA LEU A 36 -2.12 -4.08 1.16
C LEU A 36 -3.48 -3.80 0.55
N ALA A 37 -4.48 -3.54 1.38
CA ALA A 37 -5.79 -3.05 0.96
C ALA A 37 -6.15 -1.78 1.75
N LEU A 38 -6.41 -0.68 1.05
CA LEU A 38 -6.74 0.61 1.64
C LEU A 38 -7.89 1.27 0.88
N ALA A 39 -8.77 1.96 1.61
CA ALA A 39 -9.72 2.90 1.00
C ALA A 39 -9.19 4.33 1.12
N VAL A 40 -9.13 5.08 0.01
CA VAL A 40 -8.63 6.47 -0.01
C VAL A 40 -9.54 7.40 -0.80
N TYR A 41 -9.69 8.65 -0.35
CA TYR A 41 -10.45 9.67 -1.07
C TYR A 41 -9.63 10.27 -2.22
N GLU A 42 -8.36 10.61 -1.97
CA GLU A 42 -7.41 11.11 -2.97
C GLU A 42 -6.38 10.01 -3.28
N PRO A 43 -6.54 9.28 -4.40
CA PRO A 43 -5.68 8.15 -4.76
C PRO A 43 -4.40 8.63 -5.45
N GLU A 44 -3.63 9.46 -4.76
CA GLU A 44 -2.27 9.78 -5.15
C GLU A 44 -1.33 8.72 -4.56
N CYS A 45 -0.86 7.83 -5.44
CA CYS A 45 0.06 6.78 -5.03
C CYS A 45 1.48 7.36 -4.97
N PRO A 46 2.18 7.32 -3.81
CA PRO A 46 3.50 7.88 -3.69
C PRO A 46 4.51 7.06 -4.52
N GLU A 47 5.49 7.73 -5.15
CA GLU A 47 6.60 7.07 -5.87
C GLU A 47 7.33 6.03 -5.00
N LEU A 48 7.37 6.30 -3.69
CA LEU A 48 7.97 5.43 -2.69
C LEU A 48 7.23 4.10 -2.47
N ILE A 49 6.10 3.83 -3.14
CA ILE A 49 5.39 2.55 -3.02
C ILE A 49 6.25 1.36 -3.47
N SER A 50 7.20 1.60 -4.39
CA SER A 50 8.22 0.63 -4.82
C SER A 50 9.07 0.08 -3.66
N ARG A 51 9.17 0.80 -2.53
CA ARG A 51 9.84 0.31 -1.31
C ARG A 51 9.17 -0.93 -0.71
N LEU A 52 7.90 -1.17 -1.04
CA LEU A 52 7.17 -2.37 -0.66
C LEU A 52 7.50 -3.51 -1.64
N TRP A 53 8.79 -3.81 -1.83
CA TRP A 53 9.29 -4.79 -2.81
C TRP A 53 8.76 -6.22 -2.61
N ASN A 54 8.29 -6.56 -1.40
CA ASN A 54 7.64 -7.85 -1.11
C ASN A 54 6.14 -7.87 -1.45
N LEU A 55 5.55 -6.75 -1.88
CA LEU A 55 4.12 -6.61 -2.05
C LEU A 55 3.66 -7.46 -3.23
N GLN A 56 2.70 -8.33 -2.97
CA GLN A 56 2.13 -9.27 -3.94
C GLN A 56 0.74 -8.83 -4.40
N THR A 57 -0.01 -8.21 -3.49
CA THR A 57 -1.36 -7.73 -3.74
C THR A 57 -1.50 -6.32 -3.23
N PHE A 58 -1.91 -5.42 -4.11
CA PHE A 58 -2.25 -4.05 -3.78
C PHE A 58 -3.67 -3.75 -4.24
N ILE A 59 -4.53 -3.39 -3.28
CA ILE A 59 -5.92 -3.02 -3.50
C ILE A 59 -6.08 -1.59 -3.00
N LEU A 60 -6.56 -0.73 -3.87
CA LEU A 60 -6.90 0.64 -3.53
C LEU A 60 -8.37 0.87 -3.91
N ASP A 61 -9.19 1.08 -2.90
CA ASP A 61 -10.62 1.36 -3.05
C ASP A 61 -10.82 2.89 -3.04
N THR A 62 -11.32 3.44 -4.14
CA THR A 62 -11.43 4.89 -4.30
C THR A 62 -12.41 5.27 -5.40
N SER A 63 -13.30 6.22 -5.10
CA SER A 63 -14.24 6.72 -6.10
C SER A 63 -13.62 7.69 -7.12
N GLN A 64 -12.30 7.92 -7.06
CA GLN A 64 -11.59 8.87 -7.94
C GLN A 64 -10.64 8.15 -8.91
N THR A 65 -10.23 8.85 -9.96
CA THR A 65 -9.23 8.33 -10.90
C THR A 65 -7.87 8.19 -10.22
N VAL A 66 -7.36 6.97 -10.17
CA VAL A 66 -6.03 6.68 -9.61
C VAL A 66 -4.95 7.22 -10.53
N LYS A 67 -4.10 8.11 -10.00
CA LYS A 67 -2.86 8.52 -10.66
C LYS A 67 -1.76 7.59 -10.21
N LEU A 68 -1.36 6.69 -11.12
CA LEU A 68 -0.16 5.88 -10.92
C LEU A 68 1.07 6.77 -11.10
N PRO A 69 2.14 6.61 -10.30
CA PRO A 69 3.38 7.31 -10.55
C PRO A 69 3.92 6.94 -11.94
N GLU A 70 4.55 7.90 -12.64
CA GLU A 70 5.17 7.69 -13.96
C GLU A 70 6.35 6.70 -13.91
N THR A 71 6.94 6.52 -12.72
CA THR A 71 7.96 5.51 -12.48
C THR A 71 7.33 4.13 -12.54
N GLU A 72 7.80 3.28 -13.46
CA GLU A 72 7.37 1.89 -13.54
C GLU A 72 7.56 1.22 -12.18
N TRP A 73 6.53 0.53 -11.72
CA TRP A 73 6.54 -0.08 -10.40
C TRP A 73 7.52 -1.25 -10.44
N GLU A 74 8.76 -1.07 -9.96
CA GLU A 74 9.81 -2.10 -9.87
C GLU A 74 9.49 -3.23 -8.85
N MET A 75 8.21 -3.52 -8.63
CA MET A 75 7.74 -4.55 -7.74
C MET A 75 7.67 -5.88 -8.48
N GLU A 76 8.79 -6.61 -8.55
CA GLU A 76 8.91 -7.91 -9.23
C GLU A 76 7.89 -8.97 -8.78
N HIS A 77 7.29 -8.80 -7.58
CA HIS A 77 6.37 -9.75 -6.99
C HIS A 77 4.90 -9.34 -7.04
N LEU A 78 4.58 -8.20 -7.62
CA LEU A 78 3.20 -7.72 -7.68
C LEU A 78 2.39 -8.54 -8.69
N LYS A 79 1.43 -9.31 -8.19
CA LYS A 79 0.61 -10.23 -8.99
C LYS A 79 -0.76 -9.66 -9.32
N ALA A 80 -1.26 -8.76 -8.48
CA ALA A 80 -2.60 -8.20 -8.63
C ALA A 80 -2.64 -6.75 -8.12
N CYS A 81 -3.08 -5.87 -9.01
CA CYS A 81 -3.50 -4.51 -8.69
C CYS A 81 -4.97 -4.37 -9.06
N VAL A 82 -5.79 -4.03 -8.07
CA VAL A 82 -7.22 -3.78 -8.28
C VAL A 82 -7.55 -2.39 -7.76
N PHE A 83 -8.12 -1.57 -8.62
CA PHE A 83 -8.69 -0.28 -8.29
C PHE A 83 -10.21 -0.46 -8.28
N GLY A 84 -10.81 -0.29 -7.09
CA GLY A 84 -12.25 -0.42 -6.86
C GLY A 84 -12.97 0.90 -6.97
#